data_AF-A0A4R2LGT2-F1
#
_entry.id   AF-A0A4R2LGT2-F1
#
_cell.length_a   1.000
_cell.length_b   1.000
_cell.length_c   1.000
_cell.angle_alpha   90.00
_cell.angle_beta   90.00
_cell.angle_gamma   90.00
#
_symmetry.space_group_name_H-M   'P 1'
#
loop_
_entity.id
_entity.type
_entity.pdbx_description
1 polymer ?
#
loop_
_entity_poly.entity_id
_entity_poly.type
_entity_poly.pdbx_seq_one_letter_code
_entity_poly.pdbx_strand_id
1 'polypeptide(L)'
;MIRPASLCLAVLPLLAACVGGPVAPGYPPGNAVPYWKVIGLGTDTCARFNATARGSPEREAYRQWLLGYLTAYNVQAPSTAAVIGIGNLNYFDNFKTSTYFEWLEDFCRTNPDVPFHVATQRSVAREYSEMQRQERVENGRMFPF
;
A
#
# COMPACT_ATOMS: atom_id res chain seq x y z
N MET A 1 10.82 -12.24 27.82
CA MET A 1 12.01 -11.86 27.04
C MET A 1 12.75 -13.11 26.63
N ILE A 2 12.62 -13.55 25.37
CA ILE A 2 13.42 -14.65 24.80
C ILE A 2 13.73 -14.25 23.36
N ARG A 3 15.02 -14.06 23.03
CA ARG A 3 15.52 -13.83 21.67
C ARG A 3 15.65 -15.19 20.95
N PRO A 4 15.30 -15.35 19.67
CA PRO A 4 15.74 -16.52 18.93
C PRO A 4 17.16 -16.29 18.41
N ALA A 5 18.05 -17.22 18.74
CA ALA A 5 19.41 -17.25 18.26
C ALA A 5 19.43 -17.61 16.76
N SER A 6 20.02 -16.74 15.94
CA SER A 6 20.44 -17.08 14.57
C SER A 6 21.72 -17.91 14.65
N LEU A 7 21.62 -19.21 14.42
CA LEU A 7 22.75 -20.10 14.19
C LEU A 7 22.83 -20.40 12.69
N CYS A 8 23.54 -19.56 11.95
CA CYS A 8 24.06 -19.93 10.64
C CYS A 8 25.35 -20.73 10.86
N LEU A 9 25.24 -22.06 10.90
CA LEU A 9 26.40 -22.94 10.79
C LEU A 9 26.86 -22.95 9.33
N ALA A 10 28.02 -22.34 9.08
CA ALA A 10 28.65 -22.31 7.77
C ALA A 10 29.39 -23.63 7.51
N VAL A 11 28.87 -24.50 6.64
CA VAL A 11 29.64 -25.58 6.01
C VAL A 11 29.09 -25.87 4.59
N LEU A 12 29.96 -25.66 3.59
CA LEU A 12 29.96 -26.15 2.19
C LEU A 12 28.98 -25.56 1.15
N PRO A 13 29.44 -25.32 -0.10
CA PRO A 13 28.75 -24.50 -1.08
C PRO A 13 27.82 -25.36 -1.94
N LEU A 14 26.54 -25.41 -1.63
CA LEU A 14 25.52 -25.84 -2.58
C LEU A 14 24.20 -25.18 -2.20
N LEU A 15 23.75 -24.28 -3.08
CA LEU A 15 22.40 -23.73 -3.14
C LEU A 15 21.93 -23.10 -1.81
N ALA A 16 22.36 -21.86 -1.57
CA ALA A 16 21.62 -20.95 -0.69
C ALA A 16 20.25 -20.65 -1.32
N ALA A 17 19.31 -21.58 -1.21
CA ALA A 17 17.91 -21.26 -1.33
C ALA A 17 17.56 -20.44 -0.09
N CYS A 18 17.53 -19.12 -0.24
CA CYS A 18 16.95 -18.24 0.77
C CYS A 18 15.49 -18.68 0.96
N VAL A 19 15.24 -19.38 2.06
CA VAL A 19 13.93 -19.89 2.45
C VAL A 19 12.99 -18.70 2.59
N GLY A 20 11.98 -18.64 1.73
CA GLY A 20 10.89 -17.67 1.84
C GLY A 20 10.28 -17.77 3.25
N GLY A 21 10.06 -16.61 3.87
CA GLY A 21 9.47 -16.52 5.21
C GLY A 21 8.15 -17.30 5.32
N PRO A 22 7.67 -17.54 6.55
CA PRO A 22 6.47 -18.34 6.79
C PRO A 22 5.29 -17.76 6.01
N VAL A 23 4.81 -18.53 5.03
CA VAL A 23 3.60 -18.23 4.28
C VAL A 23 2.44 -18.21 5.27
N ALA A 24 1.60 -17.18 5.22
CA ALA A 24 0.43 -17.07 6.10
C ALA A 24 -0.39 -18.38 6.05
N PRO A 25 -0.82 -18.91 7.20
CA PRO A 25 -1.54 -20.18 7.25
C PRO A 25 -2.80 -20.11 6.37
N GLY A 26 -2.92 -21.02 5.40
CA GLY A 26 -4.06 -21.11 4.47
C GLY A 26 -3.75 -20.75 3.01
N TYR A 27 -2.54 -20.31 2.67
CA TYR A 27 -2.16 -20.13 1.27
C TYR A 27 -1.80 -21.48 0.62
N PRO A 28 -2.35 -21.83 -0.56
CA PRO A 28 -1.98 -23.07 -1.25
C PRO A 28 -0.47 -23.14 -1.48
N PRO A 29 0.19 -24.28 -1.19
CA PRO A 29 1.61 -24.46 -1.47
C PRO A 29 1.89 -24.14 -2.95
N GLY A 30 2.83 -23.23 -3.23
CA GLY A 30 3.23 -22.83 -4.58
C GLY A 30 2.69 -21.49 -5.10
N ASN A 31 1.73 -20.86 -4.43
CA ASN A 31 1.23 -19.53 -4.82
C ASN A 31 1.93 -18.37 -4.07
N ALA A 32 2.83 -18.68 -3.14
CA ALA A 32 3.71 -17.69 -2.52
C ALA A 32 4.79 -17.29 -3.54
N VAL A 33 4.53 -16.22 -4.29
CA VAL A 33 5.49 -15.66 -5.24
C VAL A 33 6.33 -14.58 -4.54
N PRO A 34 7.67 -14.60 -4.64
CA PRO A 34 8.54 -13.54 -4.11
C PRO A 34 8.32 -12.19 -4.79
N TYR A 35 7.61 -12.17 -5.92
CA TYR A 35 7.25 -10.99 -6.70
C TYR A 35 5.74 -11.00 -6.93
N TRP A 36 5.06 -9.92 -6.54
CA TRP A 36 3.65 -9.73 -6.81
C TRP A 36 3.47 -9.21 -8.25
N LYS A 37 2.39 -9.62 -8.91
CA LYS A 37 2.07 -9.19 -10.27
C LYS A 37 1.03 -8.08 -10.24
N VAL A 38 1.33 -6.96 -10.88
CA VAL A 38 0.33 -5.91 -11.17
C VAL A 38 -0.56 -6.40 -12.32
N ILE A 39 -1.87 -6.42 -12.12
CA ILE A 39 -2.85 -6.79 -13.15
C ILE A 39 -3.96 -5.74 -13.24
N GLY A 40 -4.60 -5.63 -14.40
CA GLY A 40 -5.70 -4.68 -14.62
C GLY A 40 -5.22 -3.23 -14.65
N LEU A 41 -6.04 -2.31 -14.15
CA LEU A 41 -5.83 -0.86 -14.30
C LEU A 41 -4.54 -0.32 -13.65
N GLY A 42 -3.89 -1.08 -12.76
CA GLY A 42 -2.58 -0.71 -12.22
C GLY A 42 -1.47 -0.63 -13.26
N THR A 43 -1.61 -1.33 -14.40
CA THR A 43 -0.65 -1.27 -15.50
C THR A 43 -0.87 -0.09 -16.44
N ASP A 44 -2.01 0.61 -16.34
CA ASP A 44 -2.25 1.83 -17.10
C ASP A 44 -1.32 2.95 -16.66
N THR A 45 -1.18 3.99 -17.49
CA THR A 45 -0.42 5.19 -17.14
C THR A 45 -1.26 6.18 -16.35
N CYS A 46 -0.59 7.04 -15.59
CA CYS A 46 -1.20 8.19 -14.92
C CYS A 46 -1.96 9.11 -15.89
N ALA A 47 -1.47 9.27 -17.13
CA ALA A 47 -2.18 10.00 -18.17
C ALA A 47 -3.55 9.40 -18.48
N ARG A 48 -3.65 8.06 -18.56
CA ARG A 48 -4.90 7.36 -18.83
C ARG A 48 -5.88 7.48 -17.67
N PHE A 49 -5.39 7.37 -16.43
CA PHE A 49 -6.20 7.66 -15.24
C PHE A 49 -6.76 9.08 -15.28
N ASN A 50 -5.91 10.09 -15.51
CA ASN A 50 -6.33 11.49 -15.52
C ASN A 50 -7.24 11.87 -16.70
N ALA A 51 -7.18 11.13 -17.82
CA ALA A 51 -8.08 11.33 -18.94
C ALA A 51 -9.52 10.87 -18.65
N THR A 52 -9.76 10.05 -17.61
CA THR A 52 -11.11 9.64 -17.24
C THR A 52 -11.88 10.76 -16.53
N ALA A 53 -13.15 10.97 -16.86
CA ALA A 53 -13.96 11.98 -16.19
C ALA A 53 -14.30 11.54 -14.75
N ARG A 54 -14.30 12.47 -13.79
CA ARG A 54 -14.80 12.19 -12.43
C ARG A 54 -16.26 11.72 -12.51
N GLY A 55 -16.60 10.67 -11.77
CA GLY A 55 -17.93 10.06 -11.78
C GLY A 55 -18.22 9.14 -12.97
N SER A 56 -17.30 8.97 -13.92
CA SER A 56 -17.49 8.00 -15.02
C SER A 56 -17.32 6.56 -14.53
N PRO A 57 -17.91 5.57 -15.24
CA PRO A 57 -17.70 4.15 -14.96
C PRO A 57 -16.21 3.75 -14.98
N GLU A 58 -15.41 4.35 -15.87
CA GLU A 58 -13.97 4.11 -15.96
C GLU A 58 -13.23 4.65 -14.75
N ARG A 59 -13.56 5.86 -14.29
CA ARG A 59 -12.99 6.42 -13.05
C ARG A 59 -13.36 5.56 -11.84
N GLU A 60 -14.58 5.04 -11.80
CA GLU A 60 -15.02 4.11 -10.76
C GLU A 60 -14.24 2.79 -10.83
N ALA A 61 -13.93 2.28 -12.02
CA ALA A 61 -13.11 1.09 -12.16
C ALA A 61 -11.68 1.30 -11.60
N TYR A 62 -11.06 2.47 -11.83
CA TYR A 62 -9.80 2.83 -11.18
C TYR A 62 -9.94 2.88 -9.66
N ARG A 63 -11.07 3.36 -9.15
CA ARG A 63 -11.35 3.36 -7.71
C ARG A 63 -11.46 1.96 -7.13
N GLN A 64 -12.18 1.06 -7.80
CA GLN A 64 -12.28 -0.33 -7.36
C GLN A 64 -10.93 -1.03 -7.38
N TRP A 65 -10.12 -0.79 -8.42
CA TRP A 65 -8.76 -1.34 -8.49
C TRP A 65 -7.90 -0.87 -7.31
N LEU A 66 -7.96 0.43 -7.01
CA LEU A 66 -7.25 1.05 -5.89
C LEU A 66 -7.66 0.47 -4.54
N LEU A 67 -8.96 0.28 -4.30
CA LEU A 67 -9.47 -0.35 -3.08
C LEU A 67 -9.00 -1.81 -2.95
N GLY A 68 -8.93 -2.54 -4.07
CA GLY A 68 -8.35 -3.87 -4.12
C GLY A 68 -6.86 -3.88 -3.73
N TYR A 69 -6.08 -2.93 -4.25
CA TYR A 69 -4.67 -2.75 -3.87
C TYR A 69 -4.52 -2.49 -2.37
N LEU A 70 -5.32 -1.60 -1.80
CA LEU A 70 -5.29 -1.28 -0.37
C LEU A 70 -5.64 -2.47 0.50
N THR A 71 -6.65 -3.25 0.10
CA THR A 71 -7.01 -4.50 0.79
C THR A 71 -5.83 -5.46 0.81
N ALA A 72 -5.18 -5.66 -0.34
CA ALA A 72 -4.00 -6.53 -0.45
C ALA A 72 -2.82 -6.03 0.40
N TYR A 73 -2.58 -4.71 0.42
CA TYR A 73 -1.54 -4.09 1.23
C TYR A 73 -1.80 -4.32 2.73
N ASN A 74 -3.02 -4.07 3.20
CA ASN A 74 -3.40 -4.25 4.61
C ASN A 74 -3.30 -5.72 5.06
N VAL A 75 -3.58 -6.68 4.18
CA VAL A 75 -3.39 -8.11 4.48
C VAL A 75 -1.91 -8.46 4.67
N GLN A 76 -1.01 -7.86 3.87
CA GLN A 76 0.43 -8.13 3.95
C GLN A 76 1.13 -7.35 5.07
N ALA A 77 0.55 -6.24 5.53
CA ALA A 77 1.09 -5.39 6.57
C ALA A 77 0.08 -5.23 7.74
N PRO A 78 -0.03 -6.23 8.64
CA PRO A 78 -1.07 -6.26 9.67
C PRO A 78 -1.03 -5.08 10.65
N SER A 79 0.14 -4.48 10.84
CA SER A 79 0.33 -3.26 11.66
C SER A 79 -0.19 -1.99 10.98
N THR A 80 -0.75 -2.09 9.78
CA THR A 80 -1.12 -0.95 8.94
C THR A 80 -2.60 -0.97 8.55
N ALA A 81 -3.44 -1.70 9.30
CA ALA A 81 -4.85 -1.90 9.01
C ALA A 81 -5.67 -0.61 8.83
N ALA A 82 -5.13 0.55 9.25
CA ALA A 82 -5.77 1.86 9.17
C ALA A 82 -5.01 2.90 8.31
N VAL A 83 -4.05 2.52 7.46
CA VAL A 83 -3.27 3.49 6.64
C VAL A 83 -4.15 4.43 5.87
N ILE A 84 -5.26 3.92 5.34
CA ILE A 84 -6.32 4.74 4.79
C ILE A 84 -7.58 4.47 5.59
N GLY A 85 -7.77 5.23 6.67
CA GLY A 85 -9.00 5.19 7.45
C GLY A 85 -10.23 5.48 6.57
N ILE A 86 -11.40 4.94 6.95
CA ILE A 86 -12.65 5.02 6.18
C ILE A 86 -13.04 6.48 5.85
N GLY A 87 -12.69 7.44 6.72
CA GLY A 87 -12.88 8.88 6.47
C GLY A 87 -12.10 9.41 5.27
N ASN A 88 -10.90 8.87 5.02
CA ASN A 88 -9.99 9.30 3.95
C ASN A 88 -10.30 8.67 2.58
N LEU A 89 -11.16 7.65 2.54
CA LEU A 89 -11.57 6.97 1.31
C LEU A 89 -12.63 7.76 0.54
N ASN A 90 -13.37 8.63 1.24
CA ASN A 90 -14.41 9.44 0.65
C ASN A 90 -13.84 10.77 0.16
N TYR A 91 -14.46 11.34 -0.89
CA TYR A 91 -14.16 12.67 -1.43
C TYR A 91 -14.41 13.83 -0.42
N PHE A 92 -14.78 13.54 0.83
CA PHE A 92 -15.25 14.52 1.82
C PHE A 92 -14.58 14.35 3.19
N ASP A 93 -13.28 14.06 3.23
CA ASP A 93 -12.53 14.20 4.48
C ASP A 93 -12.24 15.69 4.74
N ASN A 94 -13.01 16.31 5.63
CA ASN A 94 -12.92 17.74 5.95
C ASN A 94 -11.65 18.11 6.76
N PHE A 95 -10.85 17.14 7.18
CA PHE A 95 -9.64 17.38 7.98
C PHE A 95 -8.33 17.30 7.17
N LYS A 96 -8.39 16.87 5.90
CA LYS A 96 -7.23 16.86 5.00
C LYS A 96 -7.34 17.95 3.94
N THR A 97 -6.21 18.57 3.62
CA THR A 97 -6.11 19.58 2.55
C THR A 97 -6.35 19.01 1.15
N SER A 98 -6.29 17.68 1.00
CA SER A 98 -6.58 16.94 -0.23
C SER A 98 -6.95 15.50 0.12
N THR A 99 -8.00 14.98 -0.49
CA THR A 99 -8.35 13.56 -0.39
C THR A 99 -7.31 12.68 -1.05
N TYR A 100 -7.34 11.38 -0.74
CA TYR A 100 -6.43 10.40 -1.34
C TYR A 100 -6.51 10.39 -2.88
N PHE A 101 -7.71 10.55 -3.44
CA PHE A 101 -7.94 10.66 -4.87
C PHE A 101 -7.42 11.96 -5.48
N GLU A 102 -7.63 13.08 -4.82
CA GLU A 102 -7.14 14.37 -5.31
C GLU A 102 -5.61 14.41 -5.34
N TRP A 103 -4.96 13.87 -4.31
CA TRP A 103 -3.50 13.73 -4.32
C TRP A 103 -3.02 12.85 -5.49
N LEU A 104 -3.72 11.74 -5.76
CA LEU A 104 -3.42 10.85 -6.88
C LEU A 104 -3.57 11.56 -8.22
N GLU A 105 -4.64 12.35 -8.39
CA GLU A 105 -4.87 13.15 -9.58
C GLU A 105 -3.75 14.18 -9.81
N ASP A 106 -3.34 14.88 -8.75
CA ASP A 106 -2.24 15.84 -8.79
C ASP A 106 -0.90 15.19 -9.12
N PHE A 107 -0.61 14.07 -8.47
CA PHE A 107 0.60 13.30 -8.76
C PHE A 107 0.59 12.83 -10.21
N CYS A 108 -0.52 12.26 -10.68
CA CYS A 108 -0.63 11.77 -12.05
C CYS A 108 -0.62 12.90 -13.10
N ARG A 109 -1.04 14.12 -12.72
CA ARG A 109 -1.02 15.28 -13.63
C ARG A 109 0.40 15.73 -13.91
N THR A 110 1.28 15.60 -12.93
CA THR A 110 2.70 15.97 -13.04
C THR A 110 3.59 14.81 -13.47
N ASN A 111 3.07 13.58 -13.50
CA ASN A 111 3.82 12.37 -13.82
C ASN A 111 3.04 11.47 -14.81
N PRO A 112 2.74 11.93 -16.04
CA PRO A 112 1.80 11.26 -16.95
C PRO A 112 2.22 9.83 -17.34
N ASP A 113 3.52 9.57 -17.48
CA ASP A 113 4.05 8.29 -17.94
C ASP A 113 4.23 7.25 -16.82
N VAL A 114 4.04 7.66 -15.55
CA VAL A 114 4.18 6.76 -14.41
C VAL A 114 3.03 5.75 -14.42
N PRO A 115 3.30 4.44 -14.26
CA PRO A 115 2.24 3.44 -14.11
C PRO A 115 1.36 3.73 -12.89
N PHE A 116 0.06 3.52 -13.02
CA PHE A 116 -0.94 3.86 -12.01
C PHE A 116 -0.71 3.12 -10.67
N HIS A 117 -0.21 1.88 -10.70
CA HIS A 117 0.16 1.16 -9.48
C HIS A 117 1.32 1.82 -8.71
N VAL A 118 2.25 2.48 -9.41
CA VAL A 118 3.36 3.21 -8.78
C VAL A 118 2.84 4.49 -8.11
N ALA A 119 1.93 5.21 -8.77
CA ALA A 119 1.26 6.36 -8.17
C ALA A 119 0.48 5.95 -6.91
N THR A 120 -0.25 4.83 -7.00
CA THR A 120 -0.95 4.20 -5.87
C THR A 120 0.00 3.83 -4.72
N GLN A 121 1.15 3.23 -5.01
CA GLN A 121 2.12 2.89 -3.96
C GLN A 121 2.64 4.15 -3.24
N ARG A 122 2.89 5.23 -3.99
CA ARG A 122 3.34 6.50 -3.40
C ARG A 122 2.25 7.17 -2.55
N SER A 123 1.00 7.10 -2.98
CA SER A 123 -0.10 7.62 -2.18
C SER A 123 -0.25 6.82 -0.88
N VAL A 124 -0.15 5.50 -0.91
CA VAL A 124 -0.15 4.66 0.31
C VAL A 124 1.01 5.02 1.24
N ALA A 125 2.22 5.19 0.71
CA ALA A 125 3.38 5.57 1.51
C ALA A 125 3.22 6.95 2.17
N ARG A 126 2.60 7.91 1.48
CA ARG A 126 2.22 9.20 2.05
C ARG A 126 1.25 9.02 3.21
N GLU A 127 0.16 8.28 2.99
CA GLU A 127 -0.86 8.06 4.04
C GLU A 127 -0.28 7.32 5.26
N TYR A 128 0.61 6.35 5.04
CA TYR A 128 1.31 5.65 6.11
C TYR A 128 2.15 6.61 6.97
N SER A 129 2.84 7.55 6.33
CA SER A 129 3.64 8.56 7.02
C SER A 129 2.77 9.51 7.85
N GLU A 130 1.59 9.87 7.33
CA GLU A 130 0.62 10.69 8.04
C GLU A 130 0.01 9.96 9.24
N MET A 131 -0.36 8.69 9.09
CA MET A 131 -0.84 7.83 10.19
C MET A 131 0.18 7.79 11.33
N GLN A 132 1.44 7.50 11.03
CA GLN A 132 2.50 7.49 12.05
C GLN A 132 2.69 8.84 12.73
N ARG A 133 2.51 9.95 11.99
CA ARG A 133 2.59 11.30 12.57
C ARG A 133 1.46 11.53 13.55
N GLN A 134 0.23 11.13 13.22
CA GLN A 134 -0.94 11.26 14.08
C GLN A 134 -0.80 10.42 15.35
N GLU A 135 -0.41 9.16 15.23
CA GLU A 135 -0.17 8.27 16.39
C GLU A 135 0.87 8.86 17.36
N ARG A 136 1.95 9.45 16.85
CA ARG A 136 2.95 10.13 17.70
C ARG A 136 2.36 11.32 18.45
N VAL A 137 1.54 12.13 17.77
CA VAL A 137 0.89 13.29 18.41
C VAL A 137 -0.11 12.85 19.47
N GLU A 138 -0.91 11.82 19.19
CA GLU A 138 -1.89 11.27 20.13
C GLU A 138 -1.22 10.64 21.35
N ASN A 139 -0.16 9.85 21.16
CA ASN A 139 0.62 9.29 22.26
C ASN A 139 1.26 10.39 23.12
N GLY A 140 1.76 11.46 22.51
CA GLY A 140 2.28 12.62 23.24
C GLY A 140 1.20 13.41 24.01
N ARG A 141 -0.05 13.38 23.57
CA ARG A 141 -1.19 13.97 24.29
C ARG A 141 -1.71 13.09 25.42
N MET A 142 -1.67 11.76 25.24
CA MET A 142 -2.17 10.79 26.21
C MET A 142 -1.18 10.57 27.37
N PHE A 143 0.13 10.71 27.12
CA PHE A 143 1.18 10.58 28.13
C PHE A 143 2.05 11.85 28.19
N PRO A 144 1.51 12.98 28.67
CA PRO A 144 2.33 14.16 28.93
C PRO A 144 3.24 13.85 30.13
N PHE A 145 4.55 13.86 29.91
CA PHE A 145 5.55 13.82 30.99
C PHE A 145 5.54 15.13 31.76
#